data_AF-A0A9D5W980-F1
#
_entry.id   AF-A0A9D5W980-F1
#
_cell.length_a   1.000
_cell.length_b   1.000
_cell.length_c   1.000
_cell.angle_alpha   90.00
_cell.angle_beta   90.00
_cell.angle_gamma   90.00
#
_symmetry.space_group_name_H-M   'P 1'
#
loop_
_entity.id
_entity.type
_entity.pdbx_description
1 polymer ?
#
loop_
_entity_poly.entity_id
_entity_poly.type
_entity_poly.pdbx_seq_one_letter_code
_entity_poly.pdbx_strand_id
1 'polypeptide(L)' 'MKETCPGSKEITKPYPEQLLCVHCGFSNEIWSDENEMNCKSCNALLTREMKPTCIQWCPAAKECIGIEKYERLMKTGR' A
#
# COMPACT_ATOMS: atom_id res chain seq x y z
N MET A 1 0.55 7.96 -25.94
CA MET A 1 1.26 8.82 -24.97
C MET A 1 2.14 7.91 -24.11
N LYS A 2 3.06 8.43 -23.28
CA LYS A 2 3.56 7.62 -22.16
C LYS A 2 2.53 7.71 -21.04
N GLU A 3 1.39 7.05 -21.22
CA GLU A 3 0.38 6.90 -20.18
C GLU A 3 0.97 6.12 -19.01
N THR A 4 1.48 6.87 -18.02
CA THR A 4 2.04 6.31 -16.79
C THR A 4 0.88 5.70 -16.01
N CYS A 5 0.96 4.42 -15.67
CA CYS A 5 -0.10 3.75 -14.90
C CYS A 5 -0.32 4.53 -13.59
N PRO A 6 -1.52 5.07 -13.32
CA PRO A 6 -1.76 5.82 -12.09
C PRO A 6 -1.55 4.95 -10.86
N GLY A 7 -1.85 3.65 -10.96
CA GLY A 7 -1.60 2.67 -9.91
C GLY A 7 -0.12 2.36 -9.68
N SER A 8 0.79 2.68 -10.61
CA SER A 8 2.23 2.46 -10.42
C SER A 8 2.93 3.63 -9.74
N LYS A 9 2.26 4.77 -9.56
CA LYS A 9 2.91 5.99 -9.04
C LYS A 9 3.49 5.78 -7.64
N GLU A 10 2.66 5.30 -6.71
CA GLU A 10 3.06 5.06 -5.31
C GLU A 10 4.07 3.90 -5.19
N ILE A 11 3.98 2.92 -6.10
CA ILE A 11 4.90 1.76 -6.13
C ILE A 11 6.28 2.16 -6.66
N THR A 12 6.33 3.03 -7.67
CA THR A 12 7.60 3.43 -8.31
C THR A 12 8.26 4.63 -7.66
N LYS A 13 7.50 5.40 -6.87
CA LYS A 13 7.97 6.60 -6.16
C LYS A 13 7.39 6.62 -4.74
N PRO A 14 7.86 5.74 -3.84
CA PRO A 14 7.44 5.79 -2.46
C PRO A 14 7.92 7.08 -1.79
N TYR A 15 7.19 7.54 -0.78
CA TYR A 15 7.52 8.72 0.01
C TYR A 15 7.39 8.44 1.51
N PRO A 16 8.15 9.16 2.35
CA PRO A 16 8.04 9.02 3.79
C PRO A 16 6.74 9.66 4.29
N GLU A 17 6.04 8.95 5.17
CA GLU A 17 4.86 9.40 5.90
C GLU A 17 5.13 9.28 7.42
N GLN A 18 4.38 10.03 8.23
CA GLN A 18 4.48 9.96 9.68
C GLN A 18 3.46 8.97 10.26
N LEU A 19 3.91 8.11 11.16
CA LEU A 19 3.08 7.13 11.88
C LEU A 19 3.24 7.29 13.39
N LEU A 20 2.18 7.77 14.04
CA LEU A 20 2.16 7.90 15.50
C LEU A 20 2.07 6.51 16.15
N CYS A 21 3.00 6.22 17.06
CA CYS A 21 2.95 5.00 17.86
C CYS A 21 1.76 5.06 18.84
N VAL A 22 0.82 4.13 18.72
CA VAL A 22 -0.31 4.01 19.66
C VAL A 22 0.11 3.55 21.07
N HIS A 23 1.31 2.98 21.21
CA HIS A 23 1.82 2.48 22.48
C HIS A 23 2.57 3.54 23.31
N CYS A 24 3.40 4.38 22.67
CA CYS A 24 4.23 5.36 23.37
C CYS A 24 4.07 6.81 22.88
N GLY A 25 3.26 7.06 21.85
CA GLY A 25 3.04 8.39 21.28
C GLY A 25 4.19 8.93 20.41
N PHE A 26 5.26 8.15 20.19
CA PHE A 26 6.38 8.58 19.35
C PHE A 26 5.97 8.66 17.86
N SER A 27 6.37 9.75 17.18
CA SER A 27 6.15 9.91 15.75
C SER A 27 7.24 9.18 14.96
N ASN A 28 6.89 8.04 14.39
CA ASN A 28 7.79 7.28 13.52
C ASN A 28 7.66 7.76 12.07
N GLU A 29 8.67 7.45 11.27
CA GLU A 29 8.64 7.61 9.82
C GLU A 29 8.48 6.22 9.20
N ILE A 30 7.50 6.07 8.31
CA ILE A 30 7.19 4.85 7.56
C ILE A 30 7.10 5.20 6.07
N TRP A 31 7.55 4.32 5.18
CA TRP A 31 7.42 4.55 3.73
C TRP A 31 6.02 4.21 3.23
N SER A 32 5.50 4.91 2.22
CA SER A 32 4.15 4.71 1.65
C SER A 32 3.87 3.31 1.12
N ASP A 33 4.91 2.52 0.81
CA ASP A 33 4.85 1.14 0.34
C ASP A 33 5.03 0.09 1.46
N GLU A 34 5.34 0.52 2.68
CA GLU A 34 5.44 -0.36 3.85
C GLU A 34 4.08 -0.46 4.58
N ASN A 35 3.76 -1.65 5.09
CA ASN A 35 2.53 -1.92 5.84
C ASN A 35 2.76 -2.01 7.36
N GLU A 36 3.99 -2.33 7.76
CA GLU A 36 4.36 -2.54 9.15
C GLU A 36 5.77 -2.00 9.43
N MET A 37 5.98 -1.56 10.67
CA MET A 37 7.30 -1.18 11.15
C MET A 37 7.40 -1.38 12.66
N ASN A 38 8.63 -1.47 13.17
CA ASN A 38 8.87 -1.40 14.61
C ASN A 38 9.03 0.06 15.05
N CYS A 39 8.37 0.45 16.14
CA CYS A 39 8.53 1.78 16.70
C CYS A 39 9.98 2.01 17.14
N LYS A 40 10.60 3.10 16.69
CA LYS A 40 11.99 3.47 17.01
C LYS A 40 12.23 3.81 18.49
N SER A 41 11.16 4.00 19.27
CA SER A 41 11.23 4.36 20.70
C SER A 41 10.91 3.18 21.63
N CYS A 42 9.80 2.48 21.42
CA CYS A 42 9.36 1.39 22.32
C CYS A 42 9.48 -0.02 21.71
N ASN A 43 9.90 -0.12 20.44
CA ASN A 43 10.04 -1.37 19.70
C ASN A 43 8.75 -2.19 19.54
N ALA A 44 7.57 -1.57 19.77
CA ALA A 44 6.29 -2.20 19.45
C ALA A 44 6.09 -2.29 17.93
N LEU A 45 5.46 -3.38 17.47
CA LEU A 45 5.07 -3.57 16.07
C LEU A 45 3.87 -2.66 15.77
N LEU A 46 4.06 -1.73 14.84
CA LEU A 46 3.02 -0.85 14.33
C LEU A 46 2.61 -1.34 12.95
N THR A 47 1.32 -1.61 12.78
CA THR A 47 0.74 -1.97 11.49
C THR A 47 -0.26 -0.90 11.06
N ARG A 48 -0.36 -0.68 9.75
CA ARG A 48 -1.38 0.17 9.15
C ARG A 48 -2.12 -0.59 8.07
N GLU A 49 -3.36 -0.17 7.80
CA GLU A 49 -4.11 -0.69 6.66
C GLU A 49 -3.43 -0.29 5.35
N MET A 50 -3.18 -1.27 4.48
CA MET A 50 -2.67 -0.98 3.14
C MET A 50 -3.72 -0.24 2.33
N LYS A 51 -3.28 0.76 1.56
CA LYS A 51 -4.13 1.43 0.58
C LYS A 51 -4.67 0.39 -0.41
N PRO A 52 -5.93 0.53 -0.86
CA PRO A 52 -6.52 -0.40 -1.81
C PRO A 52 -5.68 -0.47 -3.08
N THR A 53 -5.42 -1.69 -3.55
CA THR A 53 -4.59 -1.92 -4.73
C THR A 53 -5.29 -1.42 -6.00
N CYS A 54 -4.54 -1.16 -7.07
CA CYS A 54 -5.12 -0.70 -8.34
C CYS A 54 -6.18 -1.64 -8.91
N ILE A 55 -6.16 -2.92 -8.55
CA ILE A 55 -7.15 -3.92 -8.95
C ILE A 55 -8.54 -3.58 -8.39
N GLN A 56 -8.61 -2.94 -7.22
CA GLN A 56 -9.87 -2.62 -6.55
C GLN A 56 -10.56 -1.36 -7.08
N TRP A 57 -9.81 -0.40 -7.64
CA TRP A 57 -10.36 0.89 -8.05
C TRP A 57 -10.16 1.24 -9.53
N CYS A 58 -9.19 0.63 -10.22
CA CYS A 58 -8.88 0.98 -11.60
C CYS A 58 -9.81 0.24 -12.58
N PRO A 59 -10.61 0.94 -13.40
CA PRO A 59 -11.52 0.30 -14.35
C PRO A 59 -10.77 -0.48 -15.45
N ALA A 60 -9.55 -0.07 -15.78
CA ALA A 60 -8.70 -0.76 -16.74
C ALA A 60 -8.00 -2.00 -16.15
N ALA A 61 -8.05 -2.23 -14.83
CA ALA A 61 -7.29 -3.31 -14.19
C ALA A 61 -7.59 -4.68 -14.82
N LYS A 62 -8.87 -5.00 -15.06
CA LYS A 62 -9.29 -6.26 -15.66
C LYS A 62 -8.64 -6.51 -17.04
N GLU A 63 -8.50 -5.46 -17.84
CA GLU A 63 -7.84 -5.51 -19.15
C GLU A 63 -6.31 -5.59 -18.98
N CYS A 64 -5.73 -4.81 -18.06
CA CYS A 64 -4.28 -4.77 -17.84
C CYS A 64 -3.69 -6.08 -17.32
N ILE A 65 -4.36 -6.77 -16.38
CA ILE A 65 -3.84 -8.01 -15.78
C ILE A 65 -4.49 -9.28 -16.35
N GLY A 66 -5.57 -9.13 -17.14
CA GLY A 66 -6.36 -10.23 -17.69
C GLY A 66 -7.39 -10.78 -16.71
N ILE A 67 -8.50 -11.28 -17.27
CA ILE A 67 -9.68 -11.71 -16.50
C ILE A 67 -9.38 -12.81 -15.48
N GLU A 68 -8.59 -13.82 -15.86
CA GLU A 68 -8.28 -14.96 -14.99
C GLU A 68 -7.49 -14.53 -13.75
N LYS A 69 -6.50 -13.65 -13.92
CA LYS A 69 -5.71 -13.12 -12.81
C LYS A 69 -6.54 -12.14 -11.97
N TYR A 70 -7.36 -11.31 -12.60
CA TYR A 70 -8.25 -10.38 -11.92
C TYR A 70 -9.21 -11.11 -10.98
N GLU A 71 -9.89 -12.14 -11.46
CA GLU A 71 -10.81 -12.92 -10.64
C GLU A 71 -10.12 -13.65 -9.49
N ARG A 72 -8.92 -14.18 -9.73
CA ARG A 72 -8.12 -14.82 -8.67
C ARG A 72 -7.77 -13.82 -7.56
N LEU A 73 -7.28 -12.63 -7.93
CA LEU A 73 -6.82 -11.62 -6.97
C LEU A 73 -8.00 -10.98 -6.22
N MET A 74 -9.15 -10.76 -6.87
CA MET A 74 -10.36 -10.26 -6.22
C MET A 74 -10.99 -11.26 -5.24
N LYS A 75 -10.81 -12.57 -5.45
CA LYS A 75 -11.27 -13.61 -4.51
C LYS A 75 -10.39 -13.71 -3.26
N THR A 76 -9.13 -13.31 -3.36
CA THR A 76 -8.13 -13.40 -2.27
C THR A 76 -7.91 -12.07 -1.54
N GLY A 77 -8.39 -10.94 -2.09
CA GLY A 77 -8.33 -9.62 -1.46
C GLY A 77 -9.26 -9.54 -0.24
N ARG A 78 -8.78 -10.04 0.90
CA ARG A 78 -9.40 -9.91 2.22
C ARG A 78 -8.58 -8.97 3.09
#